data_AF-A0A2T0LLE1-F1
#
_entry.id   AF-A0A2T0LLE1-F1
#
_cell.length_a   1.000
_cell.length_b   1.000
_cell.length_c   1.000
_cell.angle_alpha   90.00
_cell.angle_beta   90.00
_cell.angle_gamma   90.00
#
_symmetry.space_group_name_H-M   'P 1'
#
loop_
_entity.id
_entity.type
_entity.pdbx_description
1 polymer ?
#
loop_
_entity_poly.entity_id
_entity_poly.type
_entity_poly.pdbx_seq_one_letter_code
_entity_poly.pdbx_strand_id
1 'polypeptide(L)' 'MDALVTADLTTGPSGERLTYDERIAEILERYPPDHPVHRTWVKAAPILRECVERTEARLRGDQPR' A
#
# COMPACT_ATOMS: atom_id res chain seq x y z
N MET A 1 -1.75 13.00 -2.28
CA MET A 1 -2.42 11.73 -1.95
C MET A 1 -1.49 10.55 -2.23
N ASP A 2 -0.96 10.39 -3.44
CA ASP A 2 -0.03 9.30 -3.83
C ASP A 2 1.10 9.02 -2.82
N ALA A 3 1.83 10.05 -2.38
CA ALA A 3 2.94 9.89 -1.44
C ALA A 3 2.50 9.37 -0.05
N LEU A 4 1.34 9.81 0.45
CA LEU A 4 0.80 9.35 1.73
C LEU A 4 0.29 7.91 1.63
N VAL A 5 -0.40 7.57 0.54
CA VAL A 5 -0.83 6.19 0.27
C VAL A 5 0.39 5.27 0.15
N THR A 6 1.44 5.73 -0.51
CA THR A 6 2.70 4.97 -0.61
C THR A 6 3.32 4.77 0.76
N ALA A 7 3.46 5.85 1.57
CA ALA A 7 4.01 5.75 2.91
C ALA A 7 3.23 4.76 3.81
N ASP A 8 1.89 4.81 3.78
CA ASP A 8 1.02 3.91 4.54
C ASP A 8 1.14 2.46 4.05
N LEU A 9 1.19 2.25 2.74
CA LEU A 9 1.19 0.92 2.12
C LEU A 9 2.56 0.31 1.88
N THR A 10 3.61 0.98 2.34
CA THR A 10 4.97 0.43 2.41
C THR A 10 5.54 0.42 3.83
N THR A 11 4.68 0.63 4.84
CA THR A 11 5.08 0.65 6.25
C THR A 11 4.17 -0.26 7.06
N GLY A 12 4.76 -1.22 7.78
CA GLY A 12 4.04 -2.09 8.69
C GLY A 12 3.70 -1.43 10.04
N PRO A 13 2.90 -2.10 10.88
CA PRO A 13 2.45 -1.55 12.17
C PRO A 13 3.59 -1.25 13.15
N SER A 14 4.76 -1.88 13.00
CA SER A 14 5.94 -1.63 13.83
C SER A 14 6.92 -0.65 13.17
N GLY A 15 6.52 0.00 12.07
CA GLY A 15 7.35 0.94 11.32
C GLY A 15 8.35 0.28 10.38
N GLU A 16 8.28 -1.03 10.21
CA GLU A 16 9.10 -1.79 9.28
C GLU A 16 8.75 -1.46 7.83
N ARG A 17 9.75 -1.47 6.95
CA ARG A 17 9.51 -1.30 5.51
C ARG A 17 8.99 -2.60 4.93
N LEU A 18 7.89 -2.50 4.19
CA LEU A 18 7.28 -3.58 3.44
C LEU A 18 7.13 -3.15 1.99
N THR A 19 7.18 -4.12 1.08
CA THR A 19 6.63 -3.91 -0.26
C THR A 19 5.11 -3.78 -0.18
N TYR A 20 4.53 -3.19 -1.22
CA TYR A 20 3.06 -3.09 -1.33
C TYR A 20 2.38 -4.45 -1.21
N ASP A 21 2.90 -5.47 -1.89
CA ASP A 21 2.30 -6.81 -1.90
C ASP A 21 2.40 -7.48 -0.53
N GLU A 22 3.54 -7.36 0.16
CA GLU A 22 3.70 -7.85 1.53
C GLU A 22 2.71 -7.16 2.48
N ARG A 23 2.54 -5.84 2.35
CA ARG A 23 1.60 -5.08 3.17
C ARG A 23 0.15 -5.54 2.96
N ILE A 24 -0.27 -5.74 1.71
CA ILE A 24 -1.64 -6.20 1.40
C ILE A 24 -1.85 -7.64 1.89
N ALA A 25 -0.89 -8.53 1.66
CA ALA A 25 -0.97 -9.90 2.15
C ALA A 25 -1.11 -9.95 3.68
N GLU A 26 -0.31 -9.17 4.39
CA GLU A 26 -0.38 -9.03 5.85
C GLU A 26 -1.76 -8.57 6.32
N ILE A 27 -2.31 -7.51 5.71
CA ILE A 27 -3.64 -6.99 6.06
C ILE A 27 -4.72 -8.08 5.87
N LEU A 28 -4.66 -8.83 4.76
CA LEU A 28 -5.64 -9.87 4.45
C LEU A 28 -5.49 -11.12 5.33
N GLU A 29 -4.28 -11.39 5.84
CA GLU A 29 -4.02 -12.44 6.83
C GLU A 29 -4.52 -12.04 8.23
N ARG A 30 -4.29 -10.78 8.63
CA ARG A 30 -4.68 -10.25 9.94
C ARG A 30 -6.19 -10.16 10.13
N TYR A 31 -6.93 -9.82 9.08
CA TYR A 31 -8.38 -9.64 9.14
C TYR A 31 -9.09 -10.73 8.32
N PRO A 32 -9.96 -11.56 8.94
CA PRO A 32 -10.66 -12.63 8.23
C PRO A 32 -11.65 -12.09 7.17
N PRO A 33 -12.08 -12.90 6.20
CA PRO A 33 -12.87 -12.44 5.04
C PRO A 33 -14.21 -11.75 5.35
N ASP A 34 -14.83 -12.07 6.48
CA ASP A 34 -16.06 -11.46 6.97
C ASP A 34 -15.84 -10.08 7.61
N HIS A 35 -14.59 -9.77 7.99
CA HIS A 35 -14.23 -8.51 8.61
C HIS A 35 -14.33 -7.33 7.61
N PRO A 36 -14.86 -6.17 8.02
CA PRO A 36 -15.02 -5.01 7.13
C PRO A 36 -13.69 -4.53 6.51
N VAL A 37 -12.57 -4.63 7.24
CA VAL A 37 -11.25 -4.26 6.73
C VAL A 37 -10.84 -5.15 5.56
N HIS A 38 -11.00 -6.46 5.67
CA HIS A 38 -10.67 -7.40 4.59
C HIS A 38 -11.49 -7.08 3.33
N ARG A 39 -12.81 -6.97 3.49
CA ARG A 39 -13.73 -6.67 2.37
C ARG A 39 -13.43 -5.33 1.70
N THR A 40 -12.97 -4.35 2.47
CA THR A 40 -12.56 -3.05 1.95
C THR A 40 -11.29 -3.19 1.12
N TRP A 41 -10.27 -3.88 1.66
CA TRP A 41 -8.97 -4.02 1.01
C TRP A 41 -9.02 -4.88 -0.25
N VAL A 42 -9.85 -5.91 -0.31
CA VAL A 42 -10.09 -6.69 -1.54
C VAL A 42 -10.53 -5.79 -2.71
N LYS A 43 -11.27 -4.72 -2.44
CA LYS A 43 -11.73 -3.76 -3.46
C LYS A 43 -10.75 -2.62 -3.68
N ALA A 44 -10.19 -2.08 -2.60
CA ALA A 44 -9.35 -0.89 -2.64
C ALA A 44 -7.93 -1.18 -3.15
N ALA A 45 -7.38 -2.36 -2.87
CA ALA A 45 -6.01 -2.71 -3.24
C ALA A 45 -5.69 -2.44 -4.73
N PRO A 46 -6.42 -2.98 -5.72
CA PRO A 46 -6.08 -2.74 -7.13
C PRO A 46 -6.08 -1.25 -7.51
N ILE A 47 -6.97 -0.45 -6.93
CA ILE A 47 -7.07 1.00 -7.19
C ILE A 47 -5.88 1.74 -6.56
N LEU A 48 -5.54 1.39 -5.32
CA LEU A 48 -4.49 2.08 -4.56
C LEU A 48 -3.08 1.66 -4.98
N ARG A 49 -2.91 0.52 -5.67
CA ARG A 49 -1.64 0.12 -6.27
C ARG A 49 -1.09 1.19 -7.22
N GLU A 50 -1.98 1.83 -8.00
CA GLU A 50 -1.57 2.87 -8.94
C GLU A 50 -0.90 4.06 -8.24
N CYS A 51 -1.31 4.39 -7.01
CA CYS A 51 -0.69 5.46 -6.22
C CYS A 51 0.78 5.15 -5.88
N VAL A 52 1.07 3.89 -5.57
CA VAL A 52 2.42 3.41 -5.26
C VAL A 52 3.27 3.42 -6.53
N GLU A 53 2.75 2.84 -7.61
CA GLU A 53 3.46 2.79 -8.90
C GLU A 53 3.81 4.19 -9.43
N ARG A 54 2.86 5.15 -9.36
CA ARG A 54 3.13 6.54 -9.74
C ARG A 54 4.16 7.21 -8.86
N THR A 55 4.16 6.93 -7.55
CA THR A 55 5.16 7.50 -6.63
C THR A 55 6.54 6.94 -6.93
N GLU A 56 6.66 5.63 -7.07
CA GLU A 56 7.94 5.01 -7.42
C GLU A 56 8.46 5.45 -8.80
N ALA A 57 7.56 5.60 -9.79
CA ALA A 57 7.94 6.11 -11.10
C ALA A 57 8.53 7.54 -11.01
N ARG A 58 7.96 8.41 -10.18
CA ARG A 58 8.50 9.76 -9.94
C ARG A 58 9.85 9.73 -9.23
N LEU A 59 10.00 8.86 -8.22
CA LEU A 59 11.27 8.67 -7.51
C LEU A 59 12.37 8.13 -8.44
N ARG A 60 12.01 7.27 -9.41
CA ARG A 60 12.93 6.79 -10.45
C ARG A 60 13.22 7.83 -11.54
N GLY A 61 12.23 8.67 -11.84
CA GLY A 61 12.19 9.46 -13.07
C GLY A 61 12.68 10.90 -12.97
N ASP A 62 12.39 11.63 -11.90
CA ASP A 62 12.79 13.04 -11.73
C ASP A 62 12.31 13.54 -10.36
N GLN A 63 13.14 13.39 -9.33
CA GLN A 63 13.00 14.26 -8.17
C GLN A 63 13.79 15.54 -8.50
N PRO A 64 13.15 16.72 -8.62
CA PRO A 64 13.92 17.96 -8.67
C PRO A 64 14.79 17.99 -7.42
N ARG A 65 16.10 18.14 -7.61
CA ARG A 65 17.02 18.41 -6.50
C ARG A 65 16.67 19.74 -5.85
#